data_AF-A0A022PEA8-F1
#
_entry.id   AF-A0A022PEA8-F1
#
_cell.length_a   1.000
_cell.length_b   1.000
_cell.length_c   1.000
_cell.angle_alpha   90.00
_cell.angle_beta   90.00
_cell.angle_gamma   90.00
#
_symmetry.space_group_name_H-M   'P 1'
#
loop_
_entity.id
_entity.type
_entity.pdbx_description
1 polymer ?
#
loop_
_entity_poly.entity_id
_entity_poly.type
_entity_poly.pdbx_seq_one_letter_code
_entity_poly.pdbx_strand_id
1 'polypeptide(L)' 'MRLDGVQAFYYEERRINTAVREIKTLSLPSGRYSAVITTLEDVSAFNGIQSFVQLTYFNPKI' A
#
# COMPACT_ATOMS: atom_id res chain seq x y z
N MET A 1 15.76 7.19 -3.54
CA MET A 1 15.32 7.51 -2.18
C MET A 1 13.93 8.13 -2.31
N ARG A 2 12.86 7.35 -2.11
CA ARG A 2 11.48 7.87 -2.17
C ARG A 2 11.14 8.44 -0.80
N LEU A 3 10.59 9.65 -0.80
CA LEU A 3 10.23 10.39 0.40
C LEU A 3 9.28 9.56 1.27
N ASP A 4 9.72 9.26 2.48
CA ASP A 4 8.83 9.03 3.59
C ASP A 4 7.89 10.25 3.71
N GLY A 5 6.60 9.99 3.77
CA GLY A 5 5.64 10.99 4.23
C GLY A 5 4.62 11.43 3.18
N VAL A 6 3.46 10.78 3.26
CA VAL A 6 2.18 11.21 2.69
C VAL A 6 2.02 11.04 1.16
N GLN A 7 1.12 10.14 0.78
CA GLN A 7 0.63 9.99 -0.60
C GLN A 7 -0.85 10.37 -0.65
N ALA A 8 -1.27 10.99 -1.75
CA ALA A 8 -2.67 11.24 -2.04
C ALA A 8 -3.16 10.30 -3.16
N PHE A 9 -4.34 9.71 -2.99
CA PHE A 9 -5.02 8.93 -4.03
C PHE A 9 -6.53 9.16 -3.97
N TYR A 10 -7.25 8.85 -5.05
CA TYR A 10 -8.70 8.93 -5.07
C TYR A 10 -9.31 7.56 -4.73
N TYR A 11 -10.26 7.54 -3.82
CA TYR A 11 -11.05 6.37 -3.44
C TYR A 11 -12.49 6.82 -3.26
N GLU A 12 -13.44 6.14 -3.92
CA GLU A 12 -14.86 6.52 -3.91
C GLU A 12 -15.08 8.02 -4.20
N GLU A 13 -14.43 8.52 -5.26
CA GLU A 13 -14.50 9.93 -5.71
C GLU A 13 -13.95 10.96 -4.69
N ARG A 14 -13.35 10.50 -3.58
CA ARG A 14 -12.74 11.35 -2.55
C ARG A 14 -11.22 11.26 -2.61
N ARG A 15 -10.55 12.40 -2.47
CA ARG A 15 -9.09 12.44 -2.32
C ARG A 15 -8.71 12.11 -0.88
N ILE A 16 -8.01 11.00 -0.69
CA ILE A 16 -7.50 10.55 0.60
C ILE A 16 -6.00 10.85 0.66
N ASN A 17 -5.57 11.52 1.73
CA ASN A 17 -4.16 11.65 2.08
C ASN A 17 -3.82 10.59 3.12
N THR A 18 -2.80 9.76 2.86
CA THR A 18 -2.40 8.69 3.77
C THR A 18 -0.91 8.72 4.01
N ALA A 19 -0.48 8.37 5.23
CA ALA A 19 0.89 7.94 5.44
C ALA A 19 1.12 6.62 4.67
N VAL A 20 2.27 6.52 4.02
CA VAL A 20 2.65 5.32 3.26
C VAL A 20 3.82 4.66 3.95
N ARG A 21 3.73 3.35 4.10
CA ARG A 21 4.83 2.51 4.58
C ARG A 21 5.06 1.41 3.55
N GLU A 22 6.28 1.32 3.04
CA GLU A 22 6.67 0.17 2.24
C GLU A 22 6.73 -1.08 3.15
N ILE A 23 5.94 -2.10 2.81
CA ILE A 23 5.95 -3.38 3.54
C ILE A 23 7.00 -4.31 2.93
N LYS A 24 6.98 -4.46 1.60
CA LYS A 24 7.89 -5.34 0.86
C LYS A 24 7.90 -5.02 -0.63
N THR A 25 9.07 -5.11 -1.25
CA THR A 25 9.22 -5.15 -2.71
C THR A 25 9.43 -6.61 -3.17
N LEU A 26 8.68 -7.03 -4.19
CA LEU A 26 8.75 -8.36 -4.78
C LEU A 26 9.27 -8.30 -6.22
N SER A 27 10.29 -9.10 -6.53
CA SER A 27 10.76 -9.30 -7.91
C SER A 27 10.06 -10.51 -8.51
N LEU A 28 9.06 -10.28 -9.35
CA LEU A 28 8.27 -11.32 -10.00
C LEU A 28 8.57 -11.35 -11.50
N PRO A 29 8.85 -12.52 -12.11
CA PRO A 29 8.90 -12.62 -13.57
C PRO A 29 7.53 -12.36 -14.19
N SER A 30 7.48 -12.20 -15.52
CA SER A 30 6.21 -12.06 -16.23
C SER A 30 5.32 -13.28 -16.01
N GLY A 31 4.11 -13.07 -15.53
CA GLY A 31 3.21 -14.17 -15.20
C GLY A 31 1.89 -13.69 -14.61
N ARG A 32 1.03 -14.66 -14.30
CA ARG A 32 -0.22 -14.44 -13.59
C ARG A 32 -0.03 -14.79 -12.12
N TYR A 33 -0.33 -13.82 -11.27
CA TYR A 33 -0.22 -13.97 -9.82
C TYR A 33 -1.56 -13.70 -9.15
N SER A 34 -1.74 -14.29 -7.97
CA SER A 34 -2.81 -13.96 -7.04
C SER A 34 -2.17 -13.54 -5.73
N ALA A 35 -2.75 -12.53 -5.07
CA ALA A 35 -2.30 -12.05 -3.77
C ALA A 35 -3.46 -12.12 -2.79
N VAL A 36 -3.19 -12.60 -1.58
CA VAL A 36 -4.13 -12.56 -0.46
C VAL A 36 -3.53 -11.64 0.60
N ILE A 37 -4.30 -10.64 1.00
CA ILE A 37 -3.90 -9.64 1.98
C ILE A 37 -4.85 -9.79 3.16
N THR A 38 -4.30 -9.97 4.34
CA THR A 38 -5.06 -10.15 5.58
C THR A 38 -4.25 -9.59 6.74
N THR A 39 -4.93 -8.95 7.68
CA THR A 39 -4.35 -8.56 8.96
C THR A 39 -4.25 -9.79 9.84
N LEU A 40 -3.06 -10.09 10.36
CA LEU A 40 -2.85 -11.27 11.21
C LEU A 40 -3.48 -11.12 12.59
N GLU A 41 -3.60 -9.89 13.08
CA GLU A 41 -4.10 -9.56 14.41
C GLU A 41 -4.97 -8.29 14.33
N ASP A 42 -5.94 -8.20 15.24
CA ASP A 42 -6.67 -6.95 15.47
C ASP A 42 -5.78 -6.02 16.31
N VAL A 43 -5.20 -5.02 15.64
CA VAL A 43 -4.29 -4.07 16.27
C VAL A 43 -5.09 -2.82 16.63
N SER A 44 -5.45 -2.71 17.92
CA SER A 44 -6.30 -1.63 18.45
C SER A 44 -5.85 -0.20 18.09
N ALA A 45 -4.55 0.01 17.82
CA ALA A 45 -4.01 1.29 17.34
C ALA A 45 -4.58 1.72 15.97
N PHE A 46 -5.20 0.81 15.22
CA PHE A 46 -5.85 1.06 13.93
C PHE A 46 -7.39 1.14 14.04
N ASN A 47 -7.96 1.12 15.25
CA ASN A 47 -9.39 1.23 15.43
C ASN A 47 -9.92 2.57 14.89
N GLY A 48 -10.92 2.51 14.00
CA GLY A 48 -11.46 3.68 13.32
C GLY A 48 -10.56 4.26 12.23
N ILE A 49 -9.41 3.63 11.94
CA ILE A 49 -8.51 4.03 10.85
C ILE A 49 -8.80 3.18 9.62
N GLN A 50 -9.20 3.82 8.53
CA GLN A 50 -9.30 3.16 7.24
C GLN A 50 -7.89 2.95 6.67
N SER A 51 -7.47 1.69 6.58
CA SER A 51 -6.14 1.31 6.07
C SER A 51 -6.26 0.74 4.66
N PHE A 52 -5.27 1.01 3.81
CA PHE A 52 -5.25 0.58 2.41
C PHE A 52 -3.96 -0.16 2.10
N VAL A 53 -4.04 -1.15 1.21
CA VAL A 53 -2.87 -1.82 0.65
C VAL A 53 -2.84 -1.57 -0.84
N GLN A 54 -1.72 -0.99 -1.32
CA GLN A 54 -1.48 -0.76 -2.72
C GLN A 54 -0.42 -1.72 -3.23
N LEU A 55 -0.79 -2.54 -4.22
CA LEU A 55 0.18 -3.29 -5.02
C LEU A 55 0.42 -2.51 -6.31
N THR A 56 1.64 -1.99 -6.47
CA THR A 56 2.02 -1.20 -7.63
C THR A 56 3.34 -1.68 -8.21
N TYR A 57 3.51 -1.47 -9.51
CA TYR A 57 4.78 -1.70 -10.17
C TYR A 57 5.87 -0.82 -9.56
N PHE A 58 6.96 -1.43 -9.12
CA PHE A 58 8.12 -0.73 -8.60
C PHE A 58 9.16 -0.56 -9.71
N ASN A 59 9.30 0.66 -10.23
CA ASN A 59 10.43 1.03 -11.06
C ASN A 59 11.46 1.78 -10.18
N PRO A 60 12.67 1.23 -9.95
CA PRO A 60 13.70 1.92 -9.17
C PRO A 60 14.33 3.11 -9.91
N LYS A 61 14.08 3.28 -11.21
CA LYS A 61 14.67 4.36 -12.04
C LYS A 61 13.81 5.63 -12.12
N ILE A 62 12.65 5.65 -11.46
CA ILE A 62 11.77 6.83 -11.36
C ILE A 62 11.72 7.30 -9.90
#